data_AF-A0A8T0JFJ9-F1
#
_entry.id   AF-A0A8T0JFJ9-F1
#
_cell.length_a   1.000
_cell.length_b   1.000
_cell.length_c   1.000
_cell.angle_alpha   90.00
_cell.angle_beta   90.00
_cell.angle_gamma   90.00
#
_symmetry.space_group_name_H-M   'P 1'
#
loop_
_entity.id
_entity.type
_entity.pdbx_description
1 polymer ?
#
loop_
_entity_poly.entity_id
_entity_poly.type
_entity_poly.pdbx_seq_one_letter_code
_entity_poly.pdbx_strand_id
1 'polypeptide(L)'
;MEQKKIISKGVKEFEGYGADPVPEEGQFLDWSDCLCLDVYPENRRKSSLWPENPSSFRKIVEEYTAKLREATNLISRAIAKSLDLEENCFLNQFREQALLQVRFNYYSCCAQPDIVLGLKPHADGSGYTIILQDDVEGLHVHRKDKWFTVPTISHALFVLMGDQTEVCVSNGVLYID
;
A
#
# COMPACT_ATOMS: atom_id res chain seq x y z
N MET A 1 4.93 10.56 21.19
CA MET A 1 6.13 10.78 20.36
C MET A 1 7.29 9.86 20.76
N GLU A 2 7.58 9.67 22.06
CA GLU A 2 8.63 8.74 22.54
C GLU A 2 8.62 7.36 21.87
N GLN A 3 7.48 6.64 21.90
CA GLN A 3 7.38 5.28 21.33
C GLN A 3 7.58 5.25 19.82
N LYS A 4 7.13 6.29 19.11
CA LYS A 4 7.30 6.42 17.66
C LYS A 4 8.76 6.65 17.25
N LYS A 5 9.57 7.28 18.12
CA LYS A 5 11.02 7.43 17.89
C LYS A 5 11.78 6.10 18.02
N ILE A 6 11.26 5.14 18.78
CA ILE A 6 11.92 3.83 18.97
C ILE A 6 11.86 3.01 17.68
N ILE A 7 10.74 3.09 16.97
CA ILE A 7 10.50 2.34 15.73
C ILE A 7 10.80 3.17 14.47
N SER A 8 11.53 4.28 14.60
CA SER A 8 11.73 5.20 13.48
C SER A 8 12.60 4.57 12.39
N LYS A 9 12.20 4.72 11.12
CA LYS A 9 13.00 4.26 9.98
C LYS A 9 14.17 5.22 9.72
N GLY A 10 15.35 4.67 9.41
CA GLY A 10 16.49 5.47 8.92
C GLY A 10 16.25 6.01 7.50
N VAL A 11 17.09 6.94 7.04
CA VAL A 11 16.98 7.57 5.70
C VAL A 11 17.03 6.56 4.53
N LYS A 12 17.59 5.37 4.76
CA LYS A 12 17.72 4.29 3.76
C LYS A 12 16.81 3.08 4.04
N GLU A 13 16.10 3.08 5.15
CA GLU A 13 15.29 1.94 5.56
C GLU A 13 13.83 2.17 5.18
N PHE A 14 13.22 1.16 4.55
CA PHE A 14 11.82 1.23 4.11
C PHE A 14 10.84 0.85 5.22
N GLU A 15 11.26 0.03 6.19
CA GLU A 15 10.43 -0.39 7.33
C GLU A 15 10.64 0.51 8.55
N GLY A 16 9.56 0.76 9.30
CA GLY A 16 9.53 1.60 10.49
C GLY A 16 8.64 2.83 10.33
N TYR A 17 8.58 3.65 11.38
CA TYR A 17 7.84 4.90 11.42
C TYR A 17 8.65 6.07 10.87
N GLY A 18 8.06 6.90 10.02
CA GLY A 18 8.65 8.16 9.60
C GLY A 18 8.02 8.68 8.34
N ALA A 19 8.31 9.95 8.02
CA ALA A 19 8.06 10.47 6.69
C ALA A 19 8.95 9.74 5.66
N ASP A 20 8.54 9.79 4.40
CA ASP A 20 9.40 9.29 3.33
C ASP A 20 10.68 10.13 3.22
N PRO A 21 11.80 9.53 2.74
CA PRO A 21 13.09 10.21 2.73
C PRO A 21 13.01 11.56 2.03
N VAL A 22 13.76 12.54 2.56
CA VAL A 22 13.85 13.88 1.97
C VAL A 22 14.26 13.72 0.51
N PRO A 23 13.41 14.16 -0.43
CA PRO A 23 13.70 13.97 -1.83
C PRO A 23 14.83 14.91 -2.31
N GLU A 24 15.32 14.71 -3.53
CA GLU A 24 16.36 15.55 -4.12
C GLU A 24 15.98 17.05 -4.11
N GLU A 25 17.00 17.92 -4.11
CA GLU A 25 16.83 19.37 -4.01
C GLU A 25 15.84 19.89 -5.06
N GLY A 26 14.72 20.47 -4.60
CA GLY A 26 13.62 20.96 -5.44
C GLY A 26 12.36 20.10 -5.47
N GLN A 27 12.35 18.92 -4.83
CA GLN A 27 11.14 18.11 -4.66
C GLN A 27 10.42 18.44 -3.34
N PHE A 28 9.08 18.37 -3.37
CA PHE A 28 8.23 18.66 -2.21
C PHE A 28 8.20 17.48 -1.23
N LEU A 29 8.09 17.79 0.07
CA LEU A 29 7.84 16.80 1.11
C LEU A 29 6.35 16.44 1.14
N ASP A 30 6.07 15.16 1.33
CA ASP A 30 4.72 14.65 1.53
C ASP A 30 4.20 15.08 2.91
N TRP A 31 2.96 15.55 2.97
CA TRP A 31 2.30 15.92 4.23
C TRP A 31 1.69 14.69 4.92
N SER A 32 2.53 13.72 5.22
CA SER A 32 2.11 12.48 5.87
C SER A 32 3.21 11.87 6.75
N ASP A 33 2.77 11.20 7.80
CA ASP A 33 3.58 10.22 8.50
C ASP A 33 3.18 8.83 8.01
N CYS A 34 4.14 7.92 7.89
CA CYS A 34 3.83 6.52 7.62
C CYS A 34 4.50 5.56 8.61
N LEU A 35 3.88 4.41 8.81
CA LEU A 35 4.49 3.23 9.40
C LEU A 35 4.46 2.11 8.35
N CYS A 36 5.63 1.68 7.90
CA CYS A 36 5.78 0.61 6.93
C CYS A 36 6.31 -0.65 7.62
N LEU A 37 5.68 -1.81 7.41
CA LEU A 37 6.09 -3.07 8.03
C LEU A 37 6.03 -4.21 7.02
N ASP A 38 7.08 -5.03 6.96
CA ASP A 38 7.00 -6.31 6.27
C ASP A 38 6.23 -7.29 7.17
N VAL A 39 5.10 -7.80 6.68
CA VAL A 39 4.19 -8.65 7.45
C VAL A 39 4.18 -10.11 6.96
N TYR A 40 4.65 -10.38 5.75
CA TYR A 40 4.81 -11.74 5.24
C TYR A 40 5.94 -11.79 4.20
N PRO A 41 6.76 -12.86 4.15
CA PRO A 41 6.76 -14.03 5.03
C PRO A 41 7.25 -13.73 6.46
N GLU A 42 6.87 -14.56 7.42
CA GLU A 42 7.06 -14.29 8.86
C GLU A 42 8.52 -14.13 9.25
N ASN A 43 9.43 -14.84 8.56
CA ASN A 43 10.86 -14.78 8.76
C ASN A 43 11.49 -13.42 8.36
N ARG A 44 10.77 -12.57 7.63
CA ARG A 44 11.22 -11.21 7.30
C ARG A 44 10.74 -10.16 8.31
N ARG A 45 9.80 -10.51 9.20
CA ARG A 45 9.25 -9.58 10.19
C ARG A 45 10.33 -9.11 11.17
N LYS A 46 10.57 -7.81 11.24
CA LYS A 46 11.43 -7.20 12.26
C LYS A 46 10.60 -6.86 13.50
N SER A 47 10.53 -7.77 14.46
CA SER A 47 9.72 -7.59 15.68
C SER A 47 10.04 -6.30 16.46
N SER A 48 11.27 -5.78 16.38
CA SER A 48 11.67 -4.52 17.02
C SER A 48 11.03 -3.27 16.42
N LEU A 49 10.52 -3.33 15.19
CA LEU A 49 9.86 -2.21 14.51
C LEU A 49 8.33 -2.23 14.71
N TRP A 50 7.80 -3.31 15.28
CA TRP A 50 6.37 -3.45 15.50
C TRP A 50 5.97 -2.71 16.79
N PRO A 51 4.95 -1.82 16.74
CA PRO A 51 4.40 -1.19 17.93
C PRO A 51 3.95 -2.21 18.98
N GLU A 52 4.39 -2.03 20.22
CA GLU A 52 3.89 -2.77 21.39
C GLU A 52 2.59 -2.18 21.95
N ASN A 53 2.27 -0.93 21.58
CA ASN A 53 1.09 -0.20 22.03
C ASN A 53 0.30 0.30 20.81
N PRO A 54 -1.00 -0.03 20.69
CA PRO A 54 -1.78 -0.88 21.59
C PRO A 54 -1.31 -2.34 21.57
N SER A 55 -1.47 -3.06 22.69
CA SER A 55 -1.05 -4.48 22.79
C SER A 55 -1.78 -5.40 21.81
N SER A 56 -2.94 -4.96 21.32
CA SER A 56 -3.71 -5.63 20.27
C SER A 56 -3.14 -5.45 18.86
N PHE A 57 -2.24 -4.48 18.64
CA PHE A 57 -1.74 -4.10 17.30
C PHE A 57 -1.22 -5.31 16.53
N ARG A 58 -0.27 -6.04 17.13
CA ARG A 58 0.37 -7.20 16.50
C ARG A 58 -0.64 -8.24 16.05
N LYS A 59 -1.53 -8.64 16.97
CA LYS A 59 -2.55 -9.66 16.72
C LYS A 59 -3.49 -9.24 15.59
N ILE A 60 -3.96 -7.99 15.61
CA ILE A 60 -4.85 -7.46 14.57
C ILE A 60 -4.16 -7.44 13.21
N VAL A 61 -2.92 -6.99 13.14
CA VAL A 61 -2.17 -6.94 11.87
C VAL A 61 -1.90 -8.34 11.33
N GLU A 62 -1.58 -9.31 12.18
CA GLU A 62 -1.40 -10.71 11.78
C GLU A 62 -2.69 -11.33 11.23
N GLU A 63 -3.82 -11.13 11.93
CA GLU A 63 -5.15 -11.59 11.47
C GLU A 63 -5.56 -10.92 10.15
N TYR A 64 -5.35 -9.60 10.05
CA TYR A 64 -5.62 -8.83 8.84
C TYR A 64 -4.75 -9.29 7.66
N THR A 65 -3.47 -9.57 7.91
CA THR A 65 -2.52 -10.09 6.93
C THR A 65 -2.99 -11.43 6.35
N ALA A 66 -3.46 -12.35 7.20
CA ALA A 66 -3.98 -13.63 6.75
C ALA A 66 -5.22 -13.45 5.84
N LYS A 67 -6.15 -12.58 6.23
CA LYS A 67 -7.36 -12.27 5.45
C LYS A 67 -7.04 -11.57 4.13
N LEU A 68 -6.08 -10.65 4.12
CA LEU A 68 -5.61 -10.00 2.89
C LEU A 68 -5.02 -11.01 1.91
N ARG A 69 -4.23 -11.98 2.37
CA ARG A 69 -3.68 -13.02 1.48
C ARG A 69 -4.77 -13.87 0.83
N GLU A 70 -5.80 -14.27 1.59
CA GLU A 70 -6.97 -14.96 1.05
C GLU A 70 -7.68 -14.11 -0.01
N ALA A 71 -7.90 -12.82 0.27
CA ALA A 71 -8.55 -11.89 -0.64
C ALA A 71 -7.74 -11.67 -1.92
N THR A 72 -6.43 -11.43 -1.82
CA THR A 72 -5.54 -11.26 -2.99
C THR A 72 -5.54 -12.49 -3.87
N ASN A 73 -5.57 -13.70 -3.29
CA ASN A 73 -5.64 -14.94 -4.06
C ASN A 73 -6.95 -15.04 -4.84
N LEU A 74 -8.08 -14.71 -4.21
CA LEU A 74 -9.39 -14.71 -4.85
C LEU A 74 -9.47 -13.68 -5.98
N ILE A 75 -8.98 -12.45 -5.74
CA ILE A 75 -8.93 -11.37 -6.73
C ILE A 75 -8.07 -11.79 -7.93
N SER A 76 -6.89 -12.34 -7.68
CA SER A 76 -5.97 -12.80 -8.74
C SER A 76 -6.63 -13.83 -9.66
N ARG A 77 -7.33 -14.80 -9.07
CA ARG A 77 -8.07 -15.83 -9.84
C ARG A 77 -9.25 -15.25 -10.62
N ALA A 78 -9.96 -14.30 -10.03
CA ALA A 78 -11.08 -13.62 -10.69
C ALA A 78 -10.59 -12.80 -11.90
N ILE A 79 -9.46 -12.10 -11.76
CA ILE A 79 -8.83 -11.34 -12.85
C ILE A 79 -8.38 -12.29 -13.96
N ALA A 80 -7.67 -13.39 -13.62
CA ALA A 80 -7.30 -14.44 -14.60
C ALA A 80 -8.50 -14.92 -15.42
N LYS A 81 -9.59 -15.26 -14.74
CA LYS A 81 -10.82 -15.70 -15.39
C LYS A 81 -11.43 -14.63 -16.30
N SER A 82 -11.40 -13.36 -15.88
CA SER A 82 -11.92 -12.25 -16.69
C SER A 82 -11.11 -11.99 -17.96
N LEU A 83 -9.84 -12.37 -17.96
CA LEU A 83 -8.91 -12.24 -19.09
C LEU A 83 -8.76 -13.54 -19.90
N ASP A 84 -9.56 -14.57 -19.60
CA ASP A 84 -9.49 -15.92 -20.21
C ASP A 84 -8.09 -16.58 -20.08
N LEU A 85 -7.42 -16.32 -18.95
CA LEU A 85 -6.12 -16.89 -18.59
C LEU A 85 -6.26 -18.09 -17.66
N GLU A 86 -5.19 -18.87 -17.53
CA GLU A 86 -5.10 -19.96 -16.55
C GLU A 86 -5.32 -19.41 -15.13
N GLU A 87 -6.21 -20.03 -14.36
CA GLU A 87 -6.73 -19.49 -13.10
C GLU A 87 -5.62 -19.12 -12.10
N ASN A 88 -4.50 -19.84 -12.08
CA ASN A 88 -3.41 -19.58 -11.16
C ASN A 88 -2.22 -18.86 -11.82
N CYS A 89 -2.35 -18.29 -13.01
CA CYS A 89 -1.23 -17.66 -13.72
C CYS A 89 -0.55 -16.57 -12.88
N PHE A 90 -1.34 -15.66 -12.30
CA PHE A 90 -0.85 -14.62 -11.38
C PHE A 90 -0.22 -15.24 -10.12
N LEU A 91 -0.87 -16.24 -9.52
CA LEU A 91 -0.39 -16.87 -8.28
C LEU A 91 0.92 -17.62 -8.48
N ASN A 92 1.11 -18.26 -9.63
CA ASN A 92 2.33 -18.97 -9.97
C ASN A 92 3.49 -17.99 -10.19
N GLN A 93 3.18 -16.77 -10.65
CA GLN A 93 4.16 -15.72 -10.89
C GLN A 93 4.57 -15.00 -9.59
N PHE A 94 3.59 -14.70 -8.73
CA PHE A 94 3.81 -14.30 -7.34
C PHE A 94 4.18 -15.54 -6.52
N ARG A 95 5.44 -15.99 -6.63
CA ARG A 95 6.01 -17.13 -5.87
C ARG A 95 5.45 -17.21 -4.44
N GLU A 96 5.36 -18.41 -3.86
CA GLU A 96 4.75 -18.65 -2.52
C GLU A 96 5.25 -17.70 -1.39
N GLN A 97 6.43 -17.11 -1.53
CA GLN A 97 7.03 -16.16 -0.60
C GLN A 97 6.94 -14.68 -1.06
N ALA A 98 5.92 -14.33 -1.86
CA ALA A 98 5.67 -12.96 -2.27
C ALA A 98 5.59 -12.05 -1.04
N LEU A 99 6.40 -10.98 -1.05
CA LEU A 99 6.47 -10.04 0.06
C LEU A 99 5.12 -9.33 0.19
N LEU A 100 4.54 -9.38 1.39
CA LEU A 100 3.42 -8.52 1.76
C LEU A 100 3.92 -7.49 2.75
N GLN A 101 3.78 -6.23 2.36
CA GLN A 101 4.09 -5.07 3.19
C GLN A 101 2.79 -4.34 3.51
N VAL A 102 2.68 -3.83 4.73
CA VAL A 102 1.58 -2.96 5.14
C VAL A 102 2.14 -1.57 5.41
N ARG A 103 1.48 -0.56 4.84
CA ARG A 103 1.79 0.86 5.06
C ARG A 103 0.59 1.54 5.71
N PHE A 104 0.76 2.01 6.93
CA PHE A 104 -0.21 2.84 7.62
C PHE A 104 0.12 4.30 7.34
N ASN A 105 -0.78 5.03 6.70
CA ASN A 105 -0.59 6.45 6.43
C ASN A 105 -1.41 7.29 7.43
N TYR A 106 -0.81 8.35 7.94
CA TYR A 106 -1.46 9.32 8.79
C TYR A 106 -1.31 10.71 8.18
N TYR A 107 -2.42 11.25 7.70
CA TYR A 107 -2.51 12.59 7.11
C TYR A 107 -3.02 13.55 8.18
N SER A 108 -2.14 14.42 8.68
CA SER A 108 -2.53 15.43 9.68
C SER A 108 -3.26 16.61 9.02
N CYS A 109 -4.14 17.29 9.76
CA CYS A 109 -4.81 18.49 9.26
C CYS A 109 -3.78 19.54 8.82
N CYS A 110 -3.94 20.08 7.62
CA CYS A 110 -3.07 21.14 7.09
C CYS A 110 -3.81 22.48 7.08
N ALA A 111 -3.11 23.56 7.48
CA ALA A 111 -3.64 24.92 7.42
C ALA A 111 -3.73 25.47 5.99
N GLN A 112 -2.95 24.92 5.06
CA GLN A 112 -2.88 25.34 3.65
C GLN A 112 -2.92 24.11 2.73
N PRO A 113 -4.08 23.43 2.63
CA PRO A 113 -4.21 22.20 1.84
C PRO A 113 -3.97 22.42 0.33
N ASP A 114 -4.16 23.63 -0.17
CA ASP A 114 -4.04 23.94 -1.61
C ASP A 114 -2.59 23.92 -2.14
N ILE A 115 -1.60 23.93 -1.24
CA ILE A 115 -0.17 23.98 -1.60
C ILE A 115 0.63 22.78 -1.10
N VAL A 116 -0.04 21.82 -0.45
CA VAL A 116 0.59 20.57 0.01
C VAL A 116 -0.13 19.37 -0.56
N LEU A 117 0.60 18.27 -0.73
CA LEU A 117 0.01 16.98 -1.05
C LEU A 117 0.28 16.03 0.11
N GLY A 118 -0.73 15.26 0.51
CA GLY A 118 -0.55 14.22 1.51
C GLY A 118 0.42 13.14 1.02
N LEU A 119 0.31 12.79 -0.26
CA LEU A 119 1.22 11.89 -0.96
C LEU A 119 1.31 12.34 -2.43
N LYS A 120 2.52 12.50 -2.94
CA LYS A 120 2.78 12.90 -4.32
C LYS A 120 2.23 11.90 -5.35
N PRO A 121 1.94 12.33 -6.59
CA PRO A 121 1.60 11.42 -7.68
C PRO A 121 2.65 10.34 -7.87
N HIS A 122 2.23 9.09 -7.91
CA HIS A 122 3.08 7.92 -8.12
C HIS A 122 2.26 6.77 -8.71
N ALA A 123 2.97 5.78 -9.23
CA ALA A 123 2.44 4.45 -9.50
C ALA A 123 3.01 3.46 -8.47
N ASP A 124 2.21 2.44 -8.15
CA ASP A 124 2.62 1.45 -7.17
C ASP A 124 3.52 0.40 -7.84
N GLY A 125 4.77 0.31 -7.40
CA GLY A 125 5.68 -0.77 -7.84
C GLY A 125 5.33 -2.16 -7.31
N SER A 126 4.15 -2.34 -6.70
CA SER A 126 3.65 -3.60 -6.14
C SER A 126 3.00 -4.48 -7.24
N GLY A 127 2.61 -5.70 -6.88
CA GLY A 127 1.69 -6.48 -7.72
C GLY A 127 0.26 -6.02 -7.52
N TYR A 128 -0.21 -6.06 -6.28
CA TYR A 128 -1.52 -5.56 -5.88
C TYR A 128 -1.36 -4.65 -4.68
N THR A 129 -2.14 -3.57 -4.66
CA THR A 129 -2.32 -2.72 -3.48
C THR A 129 -3.78 -2.75 -3.07
N ILE A 130 -4.05 -3.11 -1.83
CA ILE A 130 -5.40 -3.11 -1.25
C ILE A 130 -5.44 -2.01 -0.20
N ILE A 131 -6.29 -1.02 -0.42
CA ILE A 131 -6.42 0.17 0.41
C ILE A 131 -7.73 0.09 1.19
N LEU A 132 -7.60 0.20 2.51
CA LEU A 132 -8.71 0.50 3.42
C LEU A 132 -8.68 2.01 3.70
N GLN A 133 -9.69 2.73 3.24
CA GLN A 133 -9.84 4.17 3.48
C GLN A 133 -10.61 4.42 4.78
N ASP A 134 -10.35 5.57 5.41
CA ASP A 134 -11.20 6.08 6.49
C ASP A 134 -12.40 6.84 5.89
N ASP A 135 -13.15 7.52 6.75
CA ASP A 135 -14.34 8.29 6.35
C ASP A 135 -13.99 9.64 5.68
N VAL A 136 -12.70 9.94 5.49
CA VAL A 136 -12.22 11.21 4.93
C VAL A 136 -11.80 11.01 3.48
N GLU A 137 -12.39 11.78 2.58
CA GLU A 137 -12.00 11.77 1.17
C GLU A 137 -10.58 12.34 0.98
N GLY A 138 -9.81 11.73 0.09
CA GLY A 138 -8.45 12.20 -0.21
C GLY A 138 -7.72 11.43 -1.31
N LEU A 139 -8.13 10.18 -1.57
CA LEU A 139 -7.56 9.38 -2.65
C LEU A 139 -8.03 9.91 -4.02
N HIS A 140 -7.05 10.24 -4.85
CA HIS A 140 -7.27 10.62 -6.24
C HIS A 140 -6.54 9.65 -7.17
N VAL A 141 -7.21 9.24 -8.25
CA VAL A 141 -6.64 8.37 -9.29
C VAL A 141 -6.52 9.17 -10.58
N HIS A 142 -5.38 9.07 -11.25
CA HIS A 142 -5.15 9.71 -12.53
C HIS A 142 -5.52 8.77 -13.69
N ARG A 143 -6.36 9.25 -14.61
CA ARG A 143 -6.83 8.51 -15.79
C ARG A 143 -7.18 9.48 -16.93
N LYS A 144 -6.83 9.20 -18.20
CA LYS A 144 -7.07 10.11 -19.36
C LYS A 144 -6.75 11.59 -19.08
N ASP A 145 -5.57 11.89 -18.54
CA ASP A 145 -5.12 13.25 -18.20
C ASP A 145 -6.02 13.99 -17.19
N LYS A 146 -6.79 13.24 -16.40
CA LYS A 146 -7.71 13.78 -15.40
C LYS A 146 -7.57 13.05 -14.08
N TRP A 147 -7.72 13.81 -13.00
CA TRP A 147 -7.81 13.28 -11.65
C TRP A 147 -9.26 12.98 -11.29
N PHE A 148 -9.50 11.80 -10.74
CA PHE A 148 -10.79 11.35 -10.25
C PHE A 148 -10.69 11.09 -8.75
N THR A 149 -11.60 11.69 -7.97
CA THR A 149 -11.71 11.41 -6.54
C THR A 149 -12.37 10.05 -6.34
N VAL A 150 -11.74 9.20 -5.54
CA VAL A 150 -12.32 7.91 -5.16
C VAL A 150 -13.24 8.14 -3.96
N PRO A 151 -14.53 7.83 -4.06
CA PRO A 151 -15.45 8.01 -2.93
C PRO A 151 -15.10 7.07 -1.79
N THR A 152 -15.28 7.54 -0.55
CA THR A 152 -15.20 6.68 0.64
C THR A 152 -16.49 5.89 0.75
N ILE A 153 -16.39 4.56 0.68
CA ILE A 153 -17.54 3.66 0.81
C ILE A 153 -17.32 2.82 2.07
N SER A 154 -18.26 2.91 3.01
CA SER A 154 -18.19 2.15 4.26
C SER A 154 -18.04 0.65 3.99
N HIS A 155 -17.08 0.02 4.66
CA HIS A 155 -16.74 -1.40 4.54
C HIS A 155 -16.23 -1.85 3.16
N ALA A 156 -15.88 -0.92 2.26
CA ALA A 156 -15.25 -1.25 0.99
C ALA A 156 -13.72 -1.26 1.08
N LEU A 157 -13.11 -2.10 0.26
CA LEU A 157 -11.69 -2.09 -0.02
C LEU A 157 -11.48 -1.59 -1.44
N PHE A 158 -10.53 -0.68 -1.61
CA PHE A 158 -10.13 -0.21 -2.94
C PHE A 158 -8.93 -1.01 -3.40
N VAL A 159 -9.02 -1.65 -4.57
CA VAL A 159 -7.98 -2.54 -5.09
C VAL A 159 -7.33 -1.89 -6.31
N LEU A 160 -6.02 -1.71 -6.24
CA LEU A 160 -5.17 -1.26 -7.33
C LEU A 160 -4.29 -2.41 -7.81
N MET A 161 -4.07 -2.43 -9.11
CA MET A 161 -3.04 -3.25 -9.74
C MET A 161 -1.81 -2.39 -9.91
N GLY A 162 -0.67 -2.86 -9.39
CA GLY A 162 0.60 -2.15 -9.50
C GLY A 162 1.39 -2.57 -10.74
N ASP A 163 2.49 -1.88 -10.95
CA ASP A 163 3.34 -1.99 -12.15
C ASP A 163 3.82 -3.42 -12.40
N GLN A 164 4.04 -4.22 -11.35
CA GLN A 164 4.47 -5.61 -11.53
C GLN A 164 3.39 -6.45 -12.20
N THR A 165 2.11 -6.27 -11.88
CA THR A 165 1.03 -6.97 -12.58
C THR A 165 0.87 -6.49 -14.02
N GLU A 166 1.04 -5.20 -14.26
CA GLU A 166 0.94 -4.60 -15.59
C GLU A 166 1.99 -5.19 -16.53
N VAL A 167 3.26 -5.13 -16.11
CA VAL A 167 4.41 -5.54 -16.90
C VAL A 167 4.52 -7.07 -17.01
N CYS A 168 4.35 -7.79 -15.90
CA CYS A 168 4.70 -9.22 -15.87
C CYS A 168 3.59 -10.13 -16.37
N VAL A 169 2.33 -9.68 -16.37
CA VAL A 169 1.18 -10.56 -16.59
C VAL A 169 0.30 -10.12 -17.75
N SER A 170 0.11 -8.81 -17.93
CA SER A 170 -0.81 -8.32 -18.95
C SER A 170 -0.17 -7.97 -20.28
N ASN A 171 1.16 -7.87 -20.38
CA ASN A 171 1.83 -7.36 -21.59
C ASN A 171 1.24 -6.00 -22.05
N GLY A 172 0.73 -5.19 -21.10
CA GLY A 172 0.02 -3.93 -21.37
C GLY A 172 -1.48 -4.05 -21.66
N VAL A 173 -2.09 -5.24 -21.62
CA VAL A 173 -3.54 -5.44 -21.84
C VAL A 173 -4.40 -4.77 -20.76
N LEU A 174 -3.85 -4.54 -19.57
CA LEU A 174 -4.54 -3.86 -18.48
C LEU A 174 -4.38 -2.33 -18.50
N TYR A 175 -3.99 -1.74 -19.65
CA TYR A 175 -4.04 -0.30 -19.86
C TYR A 175 -5.48 0.19 -19.65
N ILE A 176 -5.71 0.86 -18.54
CA ILE A 176 -6.88 1.71 -18.39
C ILE A 176 -6.46 3.07 -18.94
N ASP A 177 -6.68 3.28 -20.25
CA ASP A 177 -6.69 4.64 -20.81
C ASP A 177 -7.57 5.53 -19.94
#